data_AF-A0A969EN49-F1
#
_entry.id   AF-A0A969EN49-F1
#
_cell.length_a   1.000
_cell.length_b   1.000
_cell.length_c   1.000
_cell.angle_alpha   90.00
_cell.angle_beta   90.00
_cell.angle_gamma   90.00
#
_symmetry.space_group_name_H-M   'P 1'
#
loop_
_entity.id
_entity.type
_entity.pdbx_description
1 polymer ?
#
loop_
_entity_poly.entity_id
_entity_poly.type
_entity_poly.pdbx_seq_one_letter_code
_entity_poly.pdbx_strand_id
1 'polypeptide(L)'
;MSYQYREAEPENKDKVHPIWRGIGCLLLVIIPVISFAASVLLVEEGLPQQYIRMTSDLAKRVDVPGFGPIPFLYILIITAVISVLGFVFMTVAYSIVYMFTGRSKYGPLDSPPIKRKVKKSR
;
A
#
# COMPACT_ATOMS: atom_id res chain seq x y z
N MET A 1 -50.00 -23.08 -14.92
CA MET A 1 -49.26 -22.73 -13.69
C MET A 1 -47.78 -22.68 -14.07
N SER A 2 -47.29 -21.51 -14.47
CA SER A 2 -45.91 -21.29 -14.92
C SER A 2 -45.02 -21.09 -13.71
N TYR A 3 -43.99 -21.91 -13.58
CA TYR A 3 -42.98 -21.74 -12.53
C TYR A 3 -42.04 -20.60 -12.91
N GLN A 4 -42.16 -19.44 -12.26
CA GLN A 4 -41.10 -18.44 -12.28
C GLN A 4 -39.96 -18.96 -11.40
N TYR A 5 -38.84 -19.34 -12.03
CA TYR A 5 -37.59 -19.52 -11.32
C TYR A 5 -37.13 -18.16 -10.79
N ARG A 6 -37.16 -18.00 -9.46
CA ARG A 6 -36.59 -16.83 -8.79
C ARG A 6 -35.07 -17.06 -8.78
N GLU A 7 -34.36 -16.45 -9.72
CA GLU A 7 -32.90 -16.49 -9.77
C GLU A 7 -32.37 -15.91 -8.44
N ALA A 8 -31.67 -16.75 -7.66
CA ALA A 8 -31.02 -16.30 -6.45
C ALA A 8 -29.89 -15.36 -6.86
N GLU A 9 -30.01 -14.09 -6.46
CA GLU A 9 -29.02 -13.05 -6.74
C GLU A 9 -27.63 -13.53 -6.28
N PRO A 10 -26.62 -13.56 -7.16
CA PRO A 10 -25.31 -14.09 -6.80
C PRO A 10 -24.72 -13.22 -5.69
N GLU A 11 -24.45 -13.85 -4.55
CA GLU A 11 -23.75 -13.23 -3.42
C GLU A 11 -22.40 -12.70 -3.93
N ASN A 12 -22.26 -11.37 -3.99
CA ASN A 12 -21.07 -10.70 -4.48
C ASN A 12 -19.90 -10.95 -3.51
N LYS A 13 -19.11 -11.99 -3.82
CA LYS A 13 -17.90 -12.40 -3.08
C LYS A 13 -16.66 -11.61 -3.48
N ASP A 14 -16.77 -10.66 -4.41
CA ASP A 14 -15.67 -9.82 -4.87
C ASP A 14 -15.42 -8.59 -3.98
N LYS A 15 -15.92 -8.62 -2.73
CA LYS A 15 -15.61 -7.58 -1.75
C LYS A 15 -14.20 -7.82 -1.22
N VAL A 16 -13.27 -6.93 -1.58
CA VAL A 16 -11.94 -6.85 -0.95
C VAL A 16 -12.13 -6.87 0.57
N HIS A 17 -11.51 -7.84 1.25
CA HIS A 17 -11.72 -8.05 2.68
C HIS A 17 -11.42 -6.74 3.43
N PRO A 18 -12.29 -6.27 4.34
CA PRO A 18 -12.15 -4.97 5.00
C PRO A 18 -10.81 -4.80 5.75
N ILE A 19 -10.22 -5.90 6.23
CA ILE A 19 -8.89 -5.93 6.86
C ILE A 19 -7.79 -5.43 5.90
N TRP A 20 -7.86 -5.80 4.61
CA TRP A 20 -6.89 -5.37 3.60
C TRP A 20 -6.98 -3.86 3.32
N ARG A 21 -8.17 -3.26 3.46
CA ARG A 21 -8.34 -1.80 3.34
C ARG A 21 -7.75 -1.06 4.55
N GLY A 22 -7.85 -1.65 5.75
CA GLY A 22 -7.30 -1.08 6.99
C GLY A 22 -5.77 -1.02 7.01
N ILE A 23 -5.10 -2.08 6.53
CA ILE A 23 -3.64 -2.14 6.49
C ILE A 23 -3.05 -1.04 5.59
N GLY A 24 -3.64 -0.79 4.42
CA GLY A 24 -3.18 0.29 3.54
C GLY A 24 -3.32 1.67 4.18
N CYS A 25 -4.40 1.92 4.92
CA CYS A 25 -4.61 3.17 5.64
C CYS A 25 -3.60 3.36 6.79
N LEU A 26 -3.29 2.30 7.52
CA LEU A 26 -2.30 2.35 8.60
C LEU A 26 -0.88 2.60 8.05
N LEU A 27 -0.53 1.99 6.91
CA LEU A 27 0.74 2.24 6.22
C LEU A 27 0.87 3.68 5.73
N LEU A 28 -0.24 4.34 5.35
CA LEU A 28 -0.24 5.76 4.98
C LEU A 28 0.28 6.68 6.08
N VAL A 29 0.13 6.29 7.35
CA VAL A 29 0.60 7.08 8.49
C VAL A 29 1.99 6.64 8.94
N ILE A 30 2.23 5.33 9.01
CA ILE A 30 3.49 4.79 9.54
C ILE A 30 4.68 5.08 8.61
N ILE A 31 4.50 4.95 7.29
CA ILE A 31 5.61 5.10 6.33
C ILE A 31 6.21 6.52 6.37
N PRO A 32 5.43 7.62 6.32
CA PRO A 32 5.97 8.97 6.43
C PRO A 32 6.71 9.22 7.76
N VAL A 33 6.19 8.70 8.87
CA VAL A 33 6.79 8.88 10.20
C VAL A 33 8.18 8.21 10.26
N ILE A 34 8.28 6.96 9.81
CA ILE A 34 9.57 6.25 9.76
C ILE A 34 10.52 6.91 8.76
N SER A 35 9.99 7.35 7.62
CA SER A 35 10.80 8.00 6.58
C SER A 35 11.40 9.33 7.05
N PHE A 36 10.67 10.09 7.87
CA PHE A 36 11.17 11.32 8.47
C PHE A 36 12.32 11.03 9.44
N ALA A 37 12.13 10.06 10.35
CA ALA A 37 13.18 9.64 11.28
C ALA A 37 14.43 9.14 10.54
N ALA A 38 14.25 8.32 9.50
CA ALA A 38 15.35 7.85 8.66
C ALA A 38 16.05 9.02 7.95
N SER A 39 15.30 9.99 7.42
CA SER A 39 15.88 11.15 6.76
C SER A 39 16.75 11.99 7.69
N VAL A 40 16.34 12.18 8.95
CA VAL A 40 17.14 12.95 9.92
C VAL A 40 18.47 12.24 10.18
N LEU A 41 18.42 10.93 10.48
CA LEU A 41 19.62 10.11 10.69
C LEU A 41 20.56 10.12 9.48
N LEU A 42 20.01 9.99 8.26
CA LEU A 42 20.82 10.03 7.04
C LEU A 42 21.54 11.37 6.84
N VAL A 43 20.91 12.48 7.21
CA VAL A 43 21.51 13.81 7.10
C VAL A 43 22.57 14.03 8.16
N GLU A 44 22.33 13.57 9.40
CA GLU A 44 23.29 13.65 10.51
C GLU A 44 24.58 12.87 10.22
N GLU A 45 24.48 11.69 9.64
CA GLU A 45 25.63 10.87 9.25
C GLU A 45 26.43 11.43 8.07
N GLY A 46 26.00 12.55 7.47
CA GLY A 46 26.68 13.16 6.32
C GLY A 46 26.68 12.27 5.06
N LEU A 47 25.95 11.15 5.07
CA LEU A 47 25.82 10.21 3.95
C LEU A 47 25.49 10.89 2.62
N PRO A 48 24.60 11.88 2.56
CA PRO A 48 24.36 12.58 1.31
C PRO A 48 25.40 13.64 0.96
N GLN A 49 26.08 14.24 1.93
CA GLN A 49 27.08 15.29 1.68
C GLN A 49 28.31 14.75 0.94
N GLN A 50 28.63 13.47 1.12
CA GLN A 50 29.74 12.83 0.40
C GLN A 50 29.42 12.58 -1.10
N TYR A 51 28.14 12.45 -1.47
CA TYR A 51 27.71 12.11 -2.83
C TYR A 51 27.05 13.28 -3.58
N ILE A 52 26.45 14.23 -2.86
CA ILE A 52 25.66 15.32 -3.43
C ILE A 52 26.20 16.64 -2.88
N ARG A 53 26.81 17.45 -3.75
CA ARG A 53 27.22 18.81 -3.39
C ARG A 53 25.96 19.64 -3.10
N MET A 54 25.82 20.11 -1.87
CA MET A 54 24.71 20.97 -1.45
C MET A 54 24.73 22.28 -2.24
N THR A 55 23.75 22.50 -3.11
CA THR A 55 23.51 23.83 -3.67
C THR A 55 22.91 24.72 -2.59
N SER A 56 23.30 26.00 -2.57
CA SER A 56 22.91 26.96 -1.53
C SER A 56 21.40 27.12 -1.36
N ASP A 57 20.61 26.89 -2.41
CA ASP A 57 19.14 26.93 -2.35
C ASP A 57 18.53 25.78 -1.52
N LEU A 58 19.12 24.58 -1.57
CA LEU A 58 18.64 23.43 -0.79
C LEU A 58 19.15 23.45 0.65
N ALA A 59 20.23 24.21 0.91
CA ALA A 59 20.81 24.37 2.24
C ALA A 59 20.14 25.47 3.08
N LYS A 60 19.02 26.06 2.61
CA LYS A 60 18.30 27.09 3.35
C LYS A 60 17.82 26.52 4.68
N ARG A 61 18.43 27.02 5.76
CA ARG A 61 18.18 26.56 7.13
C ARG A 61 16.94 27.26 7.67
N VAL A 62 16.03 26.47 8.23
CA VAL A 62 14.89 27.00 8.99
C VAL A 62 15.19 26.67 10.45
N ASP A 63 15.11 27.68 11.30
CA ASP A 63 15.26 27.48 12.73
C ASP A 63 13.95 26.94 13.30
N VAL A 64 13.98 25.73 13.81
CA VAL A 64 12.84 25.08 14.46
C VAL A 64 13.13 25.00 15.96
N PRO A 65 12.24 25.54 16.81
CA PRO A 65 12.43 25.50 18.25
C PRO A 65 12.51 24.05 18.74
N GLY A 66 13.66 23.69 19.33
CA GLY A 66 13.95 22.36 19.86
C GLY A 66 14.93 21.51 19.02
N PHE A 67 15.17 21.85 17.76
CA PHE A 67 16.04 21.07 16.85
C PHE A 67 17.16 21.89 16.19
N GLY A 68 17.16 23.21 16.34
CA GLY A 68 18.19 24.10 15.78
C GLY A 68 18.06 24.30 14.26
N PRO A 69 19.04 24.96 13.62
CA PRO A 69 18.96 25.34 12.22
C PRO A 69 19.22 24.14 11.30
N ILE A 70 18.15 23.46 10.92
CA ILE A 70 18.18 22.30 10.01
C ILE A 70 17.84 22.70 8.56
N PRO A 71 18.45 22.07 7.55
CA PRO A 71 18.08 22.26 6.15
C PRO A 71 16.73 21.56 5.88
N PHE A 72 15.63 22.23 6.23
CA PHE A 72 14.28 21.67 6.23
C PHE A 72 13.86 21.12 4.86
N LEU A 73 14.12 21.86 3.79
CA LEU A 73 13.78 21.43 2.43
C LEU A 73 14.53 20.16 2.03
N TYR A 74 15.78 20.02 2.46
CA TYR A 74 16.59 18.85 2.17
C TYR A 74 16.06 17.59 2.84
N ILE A 75 15.76 17.68 4.14
CA ILE A 75 15.15 16.60 4.92
C ILE A 75 13.79 16.23 4.33
N LEU A 76 12.98 17.22 3.94
CA LEU A 76 11.68 16.96 3.32
C LEU A 76 11.80 16.20 2.00
N ILE A 77 12.76 16.57 1.14
CA ILE A 77 13.00 15.88 -0.13
C ILE A 77 13.45 14.44 0.11
N ILE A 78 14.42 14.21 0.99
CA ILE A 78 14.88 12.84 1.32
C ILE A 78 13.73 12.03 1.92
N THR A 79 12.98 12.61 2.85
CA THR A 79 11.78 11.95 3.43
C THR A 79 10.79 11.56 2.35
N ALA A 80 10.52 12.44 1.38
CA ALA A 80 9.63 12.15 0.26
C ALA A 80 10.18 11.00 -0.60
N VAL A 81 11.48 10.98 -0.89
CA VAL A 81 12.11 9.89 -1.66
C VAL A 81 12.04 8.56 -0.92
N ILE A 82 12.41 8.53 0.37
CA ILE A 82 12.37 7.32 1.20
C ILE A 82 10.94 6.81 1.34
N SER A 83 9.98 7.71 1.57
CA SER A 83 8.57 7.31 1.70
C SER A 83 8.03 6.72 0.39
N VAL A 84 8.31 7.33 -0.77
CA VAL A 84 7.93 6.76 -2.08
C VAL A 84 8.54 5.37 -2.27
N LEU A 85 9.83 5.20 -1.98
CA LEU A 85 10.49 3.89 -2.06
C LEU A 85 9.84 2.87 -1.10
N GLY A 86 9.53 3.28 0.13
CA GLY A 86 8.82 2.47 1.11
C GLY A 86 7.43 2.06 0.64
N PHE A 87 6.66 2.98 0.05
CA PHE A 87 5.36 2.68 -0.54
C PHE A 87 5.46 1.70 -1.70
N VAL A 88 6.41 1.89 -2.61
CA VAL A 88 6.62 0.98 -3.74
C VAL A 88 6.95 -0.42 -3.22
N PHE A 89 7.89 -0.53 -2.29
CA PHE A 89 8.26 -1.81 -1.67
C PHE A 89 7.05 -2.49 -1.01
N MET A 90 6.29 -1.75 -0.19
CA MET A 90 5.11 -2.29 0.48
C MET A 90 4.00 -2.68 -0.49
N THR A 91 3.82 -1.94 -1.58
CA THR A 91 2.82 -2.25 -2.62
C THR A 91 3.19 -3.54 -3.37
N VAL A 92 4.48 -3.73 -3.67
CA VAL A 92 4.99 -4.97 -4.27
C VAL A 92 4.82 -6.15 -3.30
N ALA A 93 5.17 -5.98 -2.03
CA ALA A 93 4.96 -7.02 -1.02
C ALA A 93 3.46 -7.38 -0.90
N TYR A 94 2.60 -6.36 -0.86
CA TYR A 94 1.14 -6.54 -0.81
C TYR A 94 0.60 -7.31 -2.01
N SER A 95 1.05 -6.98 -3.24
CA SER A 95 0.57 -7.65 -4.44
C SER A 95 0.97 -9.13 -4.47
N ILE A 96 2.16 -9.47 -3.97
CA ILE A 96 2.61 -10.85 -3.81
C ILE A 96 1.70 -11.60 -2.82
N VAL A 97 1.41 -11.02 -1.65
CA VAL A 97 0.54 -11.70 -0.68
C VAL A 97 -0.88 -11.86 -1.24
N TYR A 98 -1.43 -10.83 -1.88
CA TYR A 98 -2.74 -10.89 -2.53
C TYR A 98 -2.79 -11.97 -3.61
N MET A 99 -1.71 -12.16 -4.37
CA MET A 99 -1.59 -13.22 -5.35
C MET A 99 -1.72 -14.62 -4.73
N PHE A 100 -1.20 -14.82 -3.51
CA PHE A 100 -1.32 -16.10 -2.79
C PHE A 100 -2.68 -16.28 -2.12
N THR A 101 -3.25 -15.23 -1.51
CA THR A 101 -4.44 -15.37 -0.65
C THR A 101 -5.77 -14.98 -1.32
N GLY A 102 -5.73 -14.22 -2.41
CA GLY A 102 -6.87 -13.43 -2.91
C GLY A 102 -7.38 -13.79 -4.31
N ARG A 103 -6.85 -14.83 -4.97
CA ARG A 103 -7.34 -15.25 -6.29
C ARG A 103 -8.70 -15.93 -6.17
N SER A 104 -9.80 -15.19 -6.37
CA SER A 104 -11.09 -15.80 -6.67
C SER A 104 -10.99 -16.52 -8.03
N LYS A 105 -11.53 -17.74 -8.11
CA LYS A 105 -11.50 -18.55 -9.34
C LYS A 105 -12.56 -18.13 -10.36
N TYR A 106 -13.48 -17.26 -9.97
CA TYR A 106 -14.63 -16.84 -10.76
C TYR A 106 -14.61 -15.32 -10.87
N GLY A 107 -14.81 -14.81 -12.09
CA GLY A 107 -15.03 -13.39 -12.32
C GLY A 107 -16.47 -12.98 -11.96
N PRO A 108 -16.77 -11.67 -11.95
CA PRO A 108 -18.09 -11.16 -11.55
C PRO A 108 -19.25 -11.67 -12.40
N LEU A 109 -18.96 -12.03 -13.65
CA LEU A 109 -19.93 -12.54 -14.64
C LEU A 109 -19.90 -14.07 -14.78
N ASP A 110 -19.02 -14.74 -14.04
CA ASP A 110 -18.71 -16.15 -14.25
C ASP A 110 -19.57 -17.01 -13.31
N SER A 111 -20.48 -17.81 -13.86
CA SER A 111 -21.38 -18.62 -13.05
C SER A 111 -20.65 -19.83 -12.45
N PRO A 112 -20.82 -20.15 -11.16
CA PRO A 112 -20.25 -21.37 -10.60
C PRO A 112 -20.83 -22.61 -11.30
N PRO A 113 -20.05 -23.69 -11.47
CA PRO A 113 -20.48 -24.86 -12.21
C PRO A 113 -21.72 -25.50 -11.56
N ILE A 114 -22.75 -25.76 -12.38
CA ILE A 114 -24.00 -26.38 -11.96
C ILE A 114 -23.72 -27.82 -11.52
N LYS A 115 -23.73 -28.08 -10.20
CA LYS A 115 -23.57 -29.43 -9.64
C LYS A 115 -24.86 -30.24 -9.85
N ARG A 116 -24.98 -30.92 -10.99
CA ARG A 116 -26.10 -31.85 -11.23
C ARG A 116 -25.89 -33.12 -10.39
N LYS A 117 -26.74 -33.36 -9.38
CA LYS A 117 -26.79 -34.66 -8.69
C LYS A 117 -27.37 -35.68 -9.67
N VAL A 118 -26.54 -36.56 -10.22
CA VAL A 118 -27.01 -37.66 -11.07
C VAL A 118 -27.72 -38.67 -10.17
N LYS A 119 -29.04 -38.83 -10.35
CA LYS A 119 -29.81 -39.87 -9.66
C LYS A 119 -29.47 -41.21 -10.31
N LYS A 120 -28.80 -42.10 -9.58
CA LYS A 120 -28.44 -43.44 -10.06
C LYS A 120 -29.74 -44.26 -10.23
N SER A 121 -30.13 -44.53 -11.47
CA SER A 121 -31.23 -45.45 -11.77
C SER A 121 -30.75 -46.87 -11.49
N ARG A 122 -31.51 -47.62 -10.68
CA ARG A 122 -31.29 -49.03 -10.39
C ARG A 122 -32.33 -49.85 -11.13
#